data_AF-A0A2D5Q8G0-F1
#
_entry.id   AF-A0A2D5Q8G0-F1
#
_cell.length_a   1.000
_cell.length_b   1.000
_cell.length_c   1.000
_cell.angle_alpha   90.00
_cell.angle_beta   90.00
_cell.angle_gamma   90.00
#
_symmetry.space_group_name_H-M   'P 1'
#
loop_
_entity.id
_entity.type
_entity.pdbx_description
1 polymer ?
#
loop_
_entity_poly.entity_id
_entity_poly.type
_entity_poly.pdbx_seq_one_letter_code
_entity_poly.pdbx_strand_id
1 'polypeptide(L)'
;MQLKKKSIKGMTLALLMLMAAMAGCIGTEDETTDEGEEAKPAFLDASDAGYTYASDVDNHRSLMQDLCDIKSAASDSNWDEAKNIYTNGKNAEKSDGSFRTLAGFAAASGKNHNYDTFYGQDGAIGAHIMAAMDGTGDFEGASDTVRYQGIAKLTANMGMVGYTIHELNAAVAKADAGNTDNDSGAPHNWDEGWAFFHGPDEHWSCSPAYTMKKRAADYGTETNGVSNALAASEQAMVDGLAALQAGDKAGYDAATETVIKNIIITYSQATLKYTMKMDSNESAAKYQAEGYAFWKTMEAYAAPHTDGCYNIQVHKVFMMGDIDASTCDAFMWTQHQGQGDFMCYNTVTHQVSTDVSNETECDGYSNATFMDMYGADKINEILNLKDASKHGTSYDIAPHLERVWAHYGITAEDIGTYQ
;
A
#
# COMPACT_ATOMS: atom_id res chain seq x y z
N MET A 1 34.25 -25.19 -10.28
CA MET A 1 34.48 -23.86 -10.88
C MET A 1 34.54 -24.00 -12.40
N GLN A 2 33.39 -23.86 -13.07
CA GLN A 2 33.28 -23.79 -14.52
C GLN A 2 32.36 -22.61 -14.85
N LEU A 3 32.96 -21.56 -15.42
CA LEU A 3 32.29 -20.38 -15.97
C LEU A 3 31.48 -20.79 -17.20
N LYS A 4 30.16 -20.58 -17.18
CA LYS A 4 29.33 -20.60 -18.39
C LYS A 4 29.02 -19.17 -18.83
N LYS A 5 29.40 -18.89 -20.08
CA LYS A 5 29.32 -17.61 -20.78
C LYS A 5 27.87 -17.25 -21.15
N LYS A 6 27.65 -15.93 -21.15
CA LYS A 6 26.55 -15.16 -21.75
C LYS A 6 26.13 -15.67 -23.14
N SER A 7 24.83 -15.59 -23.42
CA SER A 7 24.27 -15.49 -24.77
C SER A 7 23.63 -14.11 -24.96
N ILE A 8 24.24 -13.32 -25.84
CA ILE A 8 23.73 -12.06 -26.40
C ILE A 8 22.98 -12.40 -27.68
N LYS A 9 21.68 -12.06 -27.76
CA LYS A 9 20.86 -11.93 -28.97
C LYS A 9 19.71 -10.99 -28.61
N GLY A 10 19.35 -9.94 -29.33
CA GLY A 10 19.85 -9.38 -30.56
C GLY A 10 19.28 -7.97 -30.67
N MET A 11 20.17 -7.02 -30.99
CA MET A 11 19.87 -5.64 -31.34
C MET A 11 19.25 -5.65 -32.74
N THR A 12 18.09 -5.02 -32.95
CA THR A 12 17.64 -4.67 -34.30
C THR A 12 17.14 -3.23 -34.30
N LEU A 13 17.97 -2.42 -34.94
CA LEU A 13 17.85 -1.02 -35.27
C LEU A 13 16.80 -0.86 -36.38
N ALA A 14 15.81 0.02 -36.19
CA ALA A 14 14.97 0.54 -37.27
C ALA A 14 14.81 2.05 -37.08
N LEU A 15 15.84 2.77 -37.53
CA LEU A 15 15.87 4.21 -37.78
C LEU A 15 15.47 4.41 -39.25
N LEU A 16 14.38 5.14 -39.54
CA LEU A 16 14.13 5.97 -40.75
C LEU A 16 12.62 6.17 -40.99
N MET A 17 12.13 7.41 -40.80
CA MET A 17 11.56 8.23 -41.88
C MET A 17 11.16 9.62 -41.35
N LEU A 18 12.01 10.60 -41.67
CA LEU A 18 11.73 12.03 -41.64
C LEU A 18 11.60 12.50 -43.10
N MET A 19 10.76 13.53 -43.30
CA MET A 19 10.51 14.34 -44.50
C MET A 19 9.28 14.00 -45.35
N ALA A 20 8.21 14.77 -45.13
CA ALA A 20 7.50 15.45 -46.20
C ALA A 20 7.06 16.84 -45.70
N ALA A 21 7.72 17.88 -46.21
CA ALA A 21 7.33 19.27 -46.02
C ALA A 21 6.63 19.78 -47.31
N MET A 22 5.71 20.72 -47.11
CA MET A 22 5.22 21.75 -48.05
C MET A 22 4.26 21.33 -49.18
N ALA A 23 2.97 21.63 -48.95
CA ALA A 23 2.11 22.26 -49.96
C ALA A 23 0.93 22.95 -49.26
N GLY A 24 0.92 24.29 -49.23
CA GLY A 24 -0.22 25.06 -48.71
C GLY A 24 0.08 26.53 -48.43
N CYS A 25 0.58 27.28 -49.42
CA CYS A 25 0.54 28.73 -49.39
C CYS A 25 -0.81 29.23 -49.93
N ILE A 26 -1.22 30.39 -49.40
CA ILE A 26 -2.18 31.40 -49.89
C ILE A 26 -3.55 31.38 -49.19
N GLY A 27 -3.77 32.36 -48.31
CA GLY A 27 -5.10 32.89 -48.04
C GLY A 27 -5.34 33.53 -46.68
N THR A 28 -5.10 34.84 -46.60
CA THR A 28 -5.74 35.83 -45.71
C THR A 28 -5.40 35.90 -44.21
N GLU A 29 -5.13 37.14 -43.81
CA GLU A 29 -4.73 37.70 -42.52
C GLU A 29 -5.77 37.51 -41.41
N ASP A 30 -5.24 37.48 -40.18
CA ASP A 30 -5.85 37.82 -38.89
C ASP A 30 -7.18 37.14 -38.50
N GLU A 31 -7.08 36.06 -37.73
CA GLU A 31 -7.66 36.00 -36.39
C GLU A 31 -6.73 35.14 -35.50
N THR A 32 -5.90 35.77 -34.67
CA THR A 32 -5.41 35.11 -33.46
C THR A 32 -6.61 34.97 -32.53
N THR A 33 -7.37 33.90 -32.69
CA THR A 33 -8.18 33.36 -31.61
C THR A 33 -7.22 32.92 -30.53
N ASP A 34 -7.08 33.75 -29.51
CA ASP A 34 -6.60 33.39 -28.19
C ASP A 34 -7.53 32.25 -27.72
N GLU A 35 -7.17 31.01 -28.01
CA GLU A 35 -7.79 29.85 -27.39
C GLU A 35 -7.47 30.01 -25.90
N GLY A 36 -8.45 30.53 -25.16
CA GLY A 36 -8.28 30.79 -23.74
C GLY A 36 -7.78 29.53 -23.07
N GLU A 37 -6.55 29.57 -22.57
CA GLU A 37 -6.07 28.60 -21.60
C GLU A 37 -7.16 28.51 -20.54
N GLU A 38 -7.81 27.34 -20.43
CA GLU A 38 -8.68 27.06 -19.30
C GLU A 38 -7.88 27.39 -18.05
N ALA A 39 -8.37 28.36 -17.28
CA ALA A 39 -7.65 28.85 -16.12
C ALA A 39 -7.47 27.69 -15.16
N LYS A 40 -6.23 27.20 -15.07
CA LYS A 40 -5.81 26.15 -14.14
C LYS A 40 -6.39 26.43 -12.74
N PRO A 41 -7.04 25.43 -12.09
CA PRO A 41 -7.59 25.60 -10.76
C PRO A 41 -6.58 26.23 -9.80
N ALA A 42 -7.03 27.21 -9.01
CA ALA A 42 -6.15 28.01 -8.14
C ALA A 42 -5.44 27.20 -7.04
N PHE A 43 -5.90 25.98 -6.75
CA PHE A 43 -5.29 25.07 -5.77
C PHE A 43 -4.09 24.29 -6.33
N LEU A 44 -3.88 24.31 -7.66
CA LEU A 44 -2.82 23.56 -8.28
C LEU A 44 -1.51 24.36 -8.29
N ASP A 45 -0.94 24.57 -7.12
CA ASP A 45 0.34 25.27 -6.98
C ASP A 45 1.55 24.47 -7.48
N ALA A 46 2.72 25.10 -7.54
CA ALA A 46 3.98 24.45 -7.93
C ALA A 46 4.55 23.52 -6.84
N SER A 47 3.96 23.52 -5.65
CA SER A 47 4.40 22.72 -4.51
C SER A 47 3.25 22.44 -3.55
N ASP A 48 3.26 21.29 -2.88
CA ASP A 48 2.35 20.94 -1.78
C ASP A 48 3.18 20.48 -0.58
N ALA A 49 2.86 20.93 0.63
CA ALA A 49 3.57 20.62 1.88
C ALA A 49 5.12 20.54 1.81
N GLY A 50 5.74 21.49 1.10
CA GLY A 50 7.20 21.57 0.98
C GLY A 50 7.83 20.65 -0.07
N TYR A 51 7.03 19.85 -0.78
CA TYR A 51 7.44 19.12 -1.97
C TYR A 51 7.26 19.98 -3.22
N THR A 52 8.31 20.18 -4.00
CA THR A 52 8.26 20.92 -5.27
C THR A 52 8.29 19.93 -6.43
N TYR A 53 7.27 19.96 -7.29
CA TYR A 53 7.15 19.04 -8.42
C TYR A 53 8.24 19.29 -9.46
N ALA A 54 8.78 18.21 -10.05
CA ALA A 54 9.70 18.28 -11.17
C ALA A 54 8.98 18.36 -12.53
N SER A 55 7.70 17.97 -12.58
CA SER A 55 6.87 17.83 -13.77
C SER A 55 5.42 18.23 -13.52
N ASP A 56 4.65 18.41 -14.59
CA ASP A 56 3.21 18.66 -14.50
C ASP A 56 2.43 17.36 -14.25
N VAL A 57 1.88 17.23 -13.04
CA VAL A 57 1.02 16.13 -12.62
C VAL A 57 -0.35 16.62 -12.13
N ASP A 58 -0.78 17.80 -12.57
CA ASP A 58 -2.02 18.45 -12.11
C ASP A 58 -3.27 17.57 -12.23
N ASN A 59 -3.33 16.79 -13.31
CA ASN A 59 -4.44 15.89 -13.53
C ASN A 59 -4.46 14.73 -12.49
N HIS A 60 -3.31 14.24 -12.03
CA HIS A 60 -3.23 13.28 -10.93
C HIS A 60 -3.57 13.93 -9.59
N ARG A 61 -3.08 15.15 -9.35
CA ARG A 61 -3.40 15.92 -8.13
C ARG A 61 -4.90 16.16 -7.97
N SER A 62 -5.60 16.40 -9.09
CA SER A 62 -7.05 16.61 -9.12
C SER A 62 -7.87 15.39 -8.69
N LEU A 63 -7.32 14.18 -8.76
CA LEU A 63 -8.00 12.96 -8.28
C LEU A 63 -8.22 12.96 -6.77
N MET A 64 -7.46 13.74 -6.00
CA MET A 64 -7.69 13.89 -4.56
C MET A 64 -9.04 14.57 -4.28
N GLN A 65 -9.48 15.47 -5.17
CA GLN A 65 -10.80 16.08 -5.07
C GLN A 65 -11.91 15.06 -5.38
N ASP A 66 -11.73 14.21 -6.41
CA ASP A 66 -12.64 13.09 -6.69
C ASP A 66 -12.76 12.16 -5.47
N LEU A 67 -11.65 11.88 -4.78
CA LEU A 67 -11.67 11.07 -3.57
C LEU A 67 -12.49 11.71 -2.44
N CYS A 68 -12.36 13.02 -2.24
CA CYS A 68 -13.19 13.75 -1.28
C CYS A 68 -14.68 13.71 -1.66
N ASP A 69 -15.00 13.90 -2.93
CA ASP A 69 -16.37 13.89 -3.44
C ASP A 69 -17.01 12.49 -3.30
N ILE A 70 -16.27 11.41 -3.60
CA ILE A 70 -16.70 10.02 -3.39
C ILE A 70 -17.05 9.79 -1.92
N LYS A 71 -16.17 10.22 -1.01
CA LYS A 71 -16.39 10.08 0.44
C LYS A 71 -17.62 10.85 0.89
N SER A 72 -17.83 12.06 0.37
CA SER A 72 -19.03 12.86 0.66
C SER A 72 -20.30 12.15 0.19
N ALA A 73 -20.35 11.75 -1.08
CA ALA A 73 -21.50 11.04 -1.65
C ALA A 73 -21.81 9.74 -0.89
N ALA A 74 -20.79 8.95 -0.56
CA ALA A 74 -20.93 7.73 0.22
C ALA A 74 -21.44 7.99 1.64
N SER A 75 -21.05 9.12 2.26
CA SER A 75 -21.55 9.49 3.60
C SER A 75 -23.04 9.83 3.62
N ASP A 76 -23.57 10.30 2.48
CA ASP A 76 -25.01 10.54 2.25
C ASP A 76 -25.74 9.29 1.74
N SER A 77 -25.06 8.13 1.71
CA SER A 77 -25.56 6.87 1.10
C SER A 77 -25.95 7.01 -0.38
N ASN A 78 -25.39 8.01 -1.07
CA ASN A 78 -25.56 8.19 -2.51
C ASN A 78 -24.53 7.33 -3.26
N TRP A 79 -24.78 6.01 -3.28
CA TRP A 79 -23.88 5.02 -3.87
C TRP A 79 -23.69 5.22 -5.38
N ASP A 80 -24.76 5.62 -6.07
CA ASP A 80 -24.72 5.87 -7.52
C ASP A 80 -23.77 7.01 -7.86
N GLU A 81 -23.82 8.12 -7.12
CA GLU A 81 -22.91 9.25 -7.33
C GLU A 81 -21.47 8.90 -6.93
N ALA A 82 -21.28 8.22 -5.80
CA ALA A 82 -19.95 7.76 -5.39
C ALA A 82 -19.31 6.86 -6.46
N LYS A 83 -20.08 5.92 -7.01
CA LYS A 83 -19.65 5.04 -8.10
C LYS A 83 -19.42 5.79 -9.41
N ASN A 84 -20.28 6.76 -9.73
CA ASN A 84 -20.15 7.59 -10.92
C ASN A 84 -18.83 8.38 -10.90
N ILE A 85 -18.52 9.07 -9.80
CA ILE A 85 -17.25 9.81 -9.66
C ILE A 85 -16.06 8.85 -9.75
N TYR A 86 -16.10 7.70 -9.07
CA TYR A 86 -15.01 6.72 -9.13
C TYR A 86 -14.75 6.19 -10.55
N THR A 87 -15.82 5.88 -11.28
CA THR A 87 -15.76 5.22 -12.60
C THR A 87 -15.45 6.21 -13.71
N ASN A 88 -16.12 7.37 -13.68
CA ASN A 88 -16.15 8.32 -14.78
C ASN A 88 -15.34 9.59 -14.50
N GLY A 89 -14.86 9.78 -13.26
CA GLY A 89 -14.13 10.98 -12.85
C GLY A 89 -15.03 12.21 -12.76
N LYS A 90 -14.51 13.28 -12.15
CA LYS A 90 -15.22 14.56 -12.07
C LYS A 90 -14.32 15.79 -12.13
N ASN A 91 -13.12 15.72 -11.54
CA ASN A 91 -12.25 16.89 -11.37
C ASN A 91 -10.96 16.82 -12.20
N ALA A 92 -10.65 15.67 -12.82
CA ALA A 92 -9.39 15.41 -13.53
C ALA A 92 -9.54 15.36 -15.07
N GLU A 93 -10.06 16.43 -15.69
CA GLU A 93 -10.31 16.51 -17.14
C GLU A 93 -9.01 16.59 -17.95
N LYS A 94 -8.93 15.80 -19.02
CA LYS A 94 -7.83 15.79 -19.99
C LYS A 94 -8.16 16.73 -21.16
N SER A 95 -7.15 17.04 -21.96
CA SER A 95 -7.31 17.89 -23.15
C SER A 95 -8.28 17.36 -24.22
N ASP A 96 -8.62 16.06 -24.18
CA ASP A 96 -9.61 15.45 -25.09
C ASP A 96 -11.05 15.48 -24.53
N GLY A 97 -11.27 16.13 -23.38
CA GLY A 97 -12.55 16.19 -22.67
C GLY A 97 -12.92 14.91 -21.91
N SER A 98 -12.05 13.89 -21.93
CA SER A 98 -12.20 12.70 -21.07
C SER A 98 -11.58 12.95 -19.70
N PHE A 99 -12.00 12.19 -18.69
CA PHE A 99 -11.43 12.30 -17.35
C PHE A 99 -10.39 11.20 -17.09
N ARG A 100 -9.38 11.50 -16.27
CA ARG A 100 -8.69 10.45 -15.51
C ARG A 100 -9.61 10.02 -14.37
N THR A 101 -9.56 8.73 -14.04
CA THR A 101 -10.51 8.15 -13.08
C THR A 101 -9.78 7.21 -12.15
N LEU A 102 -10.20 7.20 -10.88
CA LEU A 102 -9.65 6.28 -9.88
C LEU A 102 -9.87 4.81 -10.28
N ALA A 103 -10.99 4.50 -10.95
CA ALA A 103 -11.24 3.18 -11.52
C ALA A 103 -10.24 2.80 -12.63
N GLY A 104 -9.90 3.75 -13.51
CA GLY A 104 -8.98 3.52 -14.62
C GLY A 104 -7.57 3.18 -14.15
N PHE A 105 -7.16 3.75 -13.02
CA PHE A 105 -5.98 3.29 -12.30
C PHE A 105 -6.25 1.89 -11.73
N ALA A 106 -7.18 1.77 -10.77
CA ALA A 106 -7.40 0.60 -9.92
C ALA A 106 -7.70 -0.73 -10.65
N ALA A 107 -8.21 -0.69 -11.87
CA ALA A 107 -8.57 -1.87 -12.66
C ALA A 107 -7.53 -2.25 -13.74
N ALA A 108 -6.45 -1.48 -13.90
CA ALA A 108 -5.48 -1.70 -14.95
C ALA A 108 -4.53 -2.87 -14.65
N SER A 109 -4.20 -3.66 -15.66
CA SER A 109 -3.24 -4.77 -15.58
C SER A 109 -1.79 -4.28 -15.61
N GLY A 110 -0.85 -5.10 -15.12
CA GLY A 110 0.59 -4.85 -15.24
C GLY A 110 1.10 -3.71 -14.35
N LYS A 111 0.44 -3.51 -13.20
CA LYS A 111 0.80 -2.48 -12.22
C LYS A 111 1.87 -2.96 -11.26
N ASN A 112 2.74 -2.04 -10.85
CA ASN A 112 3.91 -2.32 -10.01
C ASN A 112 3.60 -2.23 -8.50
N HIS A 113 2.44 -2.71 -8.04
CA HIS A 113 2.00 -2.59 -6.63
C HIS A 113 1.79 -3.92 -5.89
N ASN A 114 2.18 -5.05 -6.50
CA ASN A 114 2.10 -6.42 -5.95
C ASN A 114 0.70 -6.97 -5.61
N TYR A 115 -0.33 -6.15 -5.39
CA TYR A 115 -1.69 -6.62 -5.07
C TYR A 115 -2.25 -7.62 -6.10
N ASP A 116 -2.06 -7.36 -7.40
CA ASP A 116 -2.61 -8.23 -8.44
C ASP A 116 -1.97 -9.63 -8.41
N THR A 117 -0.64 -9.69 -8.23
CA THR A 117 0.09 -10.95 -8.04
C THR A 117 -0.37 -11.66 -6.77
N PHE A 118 -0.47 -10.93 -5.67
CA PHE A 118 -0.86 -11.47 -4.37
C PHE A 118 -2.27 -12.08 -4.38
N TYR A 119 -3.24 -11.35 -4.96
CA TYR A 119 -4.62 -11.84 -5.09
C TYR A 119 -4.84 -12.75 -6.30
N GLY A 120 -3.84 -12.94 -7.15
CA GLY A 120 -3.94 -13.71 -8.40
C GLY A 120 -4.97 -13.14 -9.37
N GLN A 121 -5.19 -11.82 -9.36
CA GLN A 121 -6.23 -11.13 -10.11
C GLN A 121 -5.75 -9.74 -10.57
N ASP A 122 -5.78 -9.49 -11.88
CA ASP A 122 -5.56 -8.14 -12.43
C ASP A 122 -6.64 -7.16 -11.92
N GLY A 123 -6.22 -5.97 -11.51
CA GLY A 123 -7.14 -4.95 -10.99
C GLY A 123 -7.73 -5.31 -9.62
N ALA A 124 -6.99 -6.05 -8.79
CA ALA A 124 -7.46 -6.51 -7.48
C ALA A 124 -7.87 -5.35 -6.57
N ILE A 125 -7.17 -4.23 -6.61
CA ILE A 125 -7.53 -3.00 -5.88
C ILE A 125 -8.92 -2.53 -6.29
N GLY A 126 -9.16 -2.39 -7.59
CA GLY A 126 -10.45 -1.95 -8.13
C GLY A 126 -11.58 -2.91 -7.76
N ALA A 127 -11.32 -4.22 -7.77
CA ALA A 127 -12.30 -5.23 -7.39
C ALA A 127 -12.78 -5.07 -5.93
N HIS A 128 -11.87 -4.79 -4.99
CA HIS A 128 -12.23 -4.55 -3.58
C HIS A 128 -13.06 -3.27 -3.40
N ILE A 129 -12.66 -2.18 -4.06
CA ILE A 129 -13.39 -0.90 -4.00
C ILE A 129 -14.79 -1.06 -4.60
N MET A 130 -14.89 -1.70 -5.77
CA MET A 130 -16.15 -1.94 -6.45
C MET A 130 -17.07 -2.88 -5.67
N ALA A 131 -16.54 -3.87 -4.96
CA ALA A 131 -17.33 -4.73 -4.10
C ALA A 131 -18.07 -3.92 -3.00
N ALA A 132 -17.42 -2.92 -2.41
CA ALA A 132 -18.05 -2.02 -1.45
C ALA A 132 -19.13 -1.12 -2.11
N MET A 133 -18.81 -0.55 -3.27
CA MET A 133 -19.73 0.31 -4.04
C MET A 133 -20.97 -0.44 -4.50
N ASP A 134 -20.83 -1.70 -4.93
CA ASP A 134 -21.93 -2.52 -5.44
C ASP A 134 -22.63 -3.34 -4.35
N GLY A 135 -22.06 -3.41 -3.14
CA GLY A 135 -22.61 -4.24 -2.06
C GLY A 135 -22.51 -5.73 -2.36
N THR A 136 -21.41 -6.15 -2.98
CA THR A 136 -21.13 -7.52 -3.40
C THR A 136 -19.88 -8.06 -2.72
N GLY A 137 -19.50 -9.31 -2.99
CA GLY A 137 -18.28 -9.89 -2.42
C GLY A 137 -18.32 -9.88 -0.90
N ASP A 138 -17.29 -9.33 -0.26
CA ASP A 138 -17.22 -9.20 1.21
C ASP A 138 -18.27 -8.25 1.80
N PHE A 139 -18.86 -7.38 0.98
CA PHE A 139 -19.91 -6.44 1.37
C PHE A 139 -21.33 -6.93 1.06
N GLU A 140 -21.49 -8.18 0.60
CA GLU A 140 -22.79 -8.77 0.36
C GLU A 140 -23.63 -8.83 1.65
N GLY A 141 -24.81 -8.22 1.61
CA GLY A 141 -25.71 -8.14 2.78
C GLY A 141 -25.23 -7.16 3.87
N ALA A 142 -24.16 -6.39 3.62
CA ALA A 142 -23.67 -5.41 4.57
C ALA A 142 -24.63 -4.23 4.75
N SER A 143 -24.68 -3.68 5.96
CA SER A 143 -25.41 -2.43 6.24
C SER A 143 -24.80 -1.22 5.52
N ASP A 144 -25.60 -0.16 5.34
CA ASP A 144 -25.13 1.10 4.75
C ASP A 144 -23.93 1.69 5.50
N THR A 145 -23.90 1.57 6.83
CA THR A 145 -22.76 1.99 7.65
C THR A 145 -21.48 1.24 7.28
N VAL A 146 -21.55 -0.08 7.08
CA VAL A 146 -20.41 -0.92 6.70
C VAL A 146 -19.98 -0.60 5.28
N ARG A 147 -20.93 -0.46 4.34
CA ARG A 147 -20.63 -0.09 2.95
C ARG A 147 -19.96 1.28 2.85
N TYR A 148 -20.44 2.28 3.59
CA TYR A 148 -19.80 3.59 3.67
C TYR A 148 -18.36 3.48 4.16
N GLN A 149 -18.08 2.71 5.22
CA GLN A 149 -16.70 2.52 5.68
C GLN A 149 -15.84 1.85 4.60
N GLY A 150 -16.35 0.80 3.95
CA GLY A 150 -15.66 0.14 2.84
C GLY A 150 -15.27 1.13 1.74
N ILE A 151 -16.25 1.87 1.20
CA ILE A 151 -16.03 2.84 0.11
C ILE A 151 -15.02 3.91 0.53
N ALA A 152 -15.24 4.55 1.69
CA ALA A 152 -14.41 5.66 2.13
C ALA A 152 -12.97 5.23 2.47
N LYS A 153 -12.78 4.04 3.05
CA LYS A 153 -11.45 3.59 3.48
C LYS A 153 -10.68 2.87 2.39
N LEU A 154 -11.31 1.97 1.62
CA LEU A 154 -10.63 1.26 0.54
C LEU A 154 -10.17 2.23 -0.56
N THR A 155 -11.03 3.17 -0.97
CA THR A 155 -10.66 4.12 -2.03
C THR A 155 -9.50 5.01 -1.59
N ALA A 156 -9.57 5.56 -0.36
CA ALA A 156 -8.56 6.49 0.14
C ALA A 156 -7.24 5.83 0.56
N ASN A 157 -7.28 4.58 1.02
CA ASN A 157 -6.09 3.93 1.58
C ASN A 157 -5.59 2.84 0.63
N MET A 158 -6.32 1.75 0.41
CA MET A 158 -5.88 0.70 -0.52
C MET A 158 -5.67 1.23 -1.95
N GLY A 159 -6.61 2.04 -2.46
CA GLY A 159 -6.52 2.67 -3.78
C GLY A 159 -5.32 3.59 -3.89
N MET A 160 -5.34 4.71 -3.17
CA MET A 160 -4.30 5.73 -3.30
C MET A 160 -2.91 5.25 -2.88
N VAL A 161 -2.79 4.41 -1.83
CA VAL A 161 -1.49 3.82 -1.45
C VAL A 161 -1.00 2.84 -2.50
N GLY A 162 -1.88 1.99 -3.04
CA GLY A 162 -1.49 1.08 -4.12
C GLY A 162 -0.96 1.83 -5.34
N TYR A 163 -1.54 2.98 -5.69
CA TYR A 163 -1.02 3.83 -6.77
C TYR A 163 0.23 4.60 -6.39
N THR A 164 0.35 5.07 -5.16
CA THR A 164 1.62 5.60 -4.66
C THR A 164 2.73 4.59 -4.89
N ILE A 165 2.56 3.35 -4.43
CA ILE A 165 3.58 2.29 -4.56
C ILE A 165 3.83 1.93 -6.04
N HIS A 166 2.78 1.86 -6.86
CA HIS A 166 2.93 1.64 -8.29
C HIS A 166 3.86 2.66 -8.93
N GLU A 167 3.65 3.94 -8.63
CA GLU A 167 4.39 5.03 -9.25
C GLU A 167 5.82 5.13 -8.73
N LEU A 168 6.05 4.91 -7.43
CA LEU A 168 7.43 4.85 -6.89
C LEU A 168 8.21 3.68 -7.52
N ASN A 169 7.61 2.50 -7.64
CA ASN A 169 8.26 1.36 -8.29
C ASN A 169 8.47 1.59 -9.80
N ALA A 170 7.56 2.32 -10.47
CA ALA A 170 7.74 2.72 -11.87
C ALA A 170 8.89 3.73 -12.03
N ALA A 171 9.01 4.68 -11.10
CA ALA A 171 10.13 5.63 -11.07
C ALA A 171 11.46 4.91 -10.89
N VAL A 172 11.58 4.00 -9.91
CA VAL A 172 12.77 3.16 -9.70
C VAL A 172 13.12 2.39 -10.98
N ALA A 173 12.15 1.71 -11.59
CA ALA A 173 12.38 0.95 -12.82
C ALA A 173 12.84 1.83 -14.00
N LYS A 174 12.28 3.04 -14.14
CA LYS A 174 12.72 4.00 -15.16
C LYS A 174 14.12 4.53 -14.89
N ALA A 175 14.45 4.84 -13.63
CA ALA A 175 15.77 5.30 -13.24
C ALA A 175 16.85 4.22 -13.44
N ASP A 176 16.55 2.96 -13.08
CA ASP A 176 17.41 1.80 -13.36
C ASP A 176 17.64 1.59 -14.87
N ALA A 177 16.67 1.96 -15.70
CA ALA A 177 16.79 1.98 -17.16
C ALA A 177 17.51 3.23 -17.72
N GLY A 178 17.91 4.17 -16.87
CA GLY A 178 18.59 5.43 -17.23
C GLY A 178 17.66 6.52 -17.76
N ASN A 179 16.34 6.40 -17.55
CA ASN A 179 15.37 7.42 -17.94
C ASN A 179 15.07 8.37 -16.76
N THR A 180 15.87 9.43 -16.65
CA THR A 180 15.77 10.45 -15.59
C THR A 180 15.22 11.79 -16.10
N ASP A 181 14.53 11.79 -17.24
CA ASP A 181 13.86 12.99 -17.76
C ASP A 181 12.77 13.45 -16.80
N ASN A 182 12.70 14.76 -16.52
CA ASN A 182 11.74 15.25 -15.52
C ASN A 182 10.29 15.05 -15.97
N ASP A 183 9.98 15.34 -17.23
CA ASP A 183 8.60 15.41 -17.72
C ASP A 183 8.00 14.04 -18.10
N SER A 184 8.85 13.04 -18.35
CA SER A 184 8.39 11.73 -18.83
C SER A 184 9.11 10.53 -18.21
N GLY A 185 10.22 10.78 -17.50
CA GLY A 185 11.10 9.78 -16.91
C GLY A 185 10.72 9.45 -15.47
N ALA A 186 11.73 9.04 -14.69
CA ALA A 186 11.54 8.63 -13.31
C ALA A 186 11.02 9.74 -12.38
N PRO A 187 11.51 11.00 -12.43
CA PRO A 187 10.96 12.09 -11.63
C PRO A 187 9.45 12.31 -11.86
N HIS A 188 8.96 12.14 -13.10
CA HIS A 188 7.53 12.27 -13.40
C HIS A 188 6.67 11.27 -12.62
N ASN A 189 7.04 9.97 -12.62
CA ASN A 189 6.29 8.99 -11.82
C ASN A 189 6.46 9.24 -10.32
N TRP A 190 7.61 9.75 -9.88
CA TRP A 190 7.78 10.10 -8.49
C TRP A 190 6.83 11.23 -8.05
N ASP A 191 6.66 12.25 -8.90
CA ASP A 191 5.66 13.32 -8.73
C ASP A 191 4.22 12.77 -8.73
N GLU A 192 3.89 11.83 -9.62
CA GLU A 192 2.59 11.15 -9.64
C GLU A 192 2.35 10.39 -8.32
N GLY A 193 3.38 9.72 -7.79
CA GLY A 193 3.35 9.06 -6.48
C GLY A 193 3.04 10.03 -5.34
N TRP A 194 3.65 11.22 -5.35
CA TRP A 194 3.32 12.28 -4.39
C TRP A 194 1.87 12.76 -4.52
N ALA A 195 1.38 12.94 -5.75
CA ALA A 195 0.00 13.34 -6.00
C ALA A 195 -1.02 12.33 -5.44
N PHE A 196 -0.73 11.02 -5.51
CA PHE A 196 -1.59 10.00 -4.89
C PHE A 196 -1.45 9.94 -3.36
N PHE A 197 -0.25 10.16 -2.83
CA PHE A 197 0.03 10.04 -1.40
C PHE A 197 -0.46 11.23 -0.57
N HIS A 198 -0.12 12.44 -1.01
CA HIS A 198 -0.37 13.71 -0.32
C HIS A 198 -1.54 14.46 -0.97
N GLY A 199 -1.47 14.63 -2.31
CA GLY A 199 -2.37 15.49 -3.08
C GLY A 199 -2.23 16.97 -2.75
N PRO A 200 -3.12 17.84 -3.27
CA PRO A 200 -3.13 19.27 -2.94
C PRO A 200 -3.46 19.55 -1.47
N ASP A 201 -2.90 20.62 -0.91
CA ASP A 201 -3.13 21.05 0.47
C ASP A 201 -4.64 21.25 0.79
N GLU A 202 -5.43 21.70 -0.19
CA GLU A 202 -6.87 21.92 -0.10
C GLU A 202 -7.68 20.63 0.08
N HIS A 203 -7.14 19.51 -0.42
CA HIS A 203 -7.81 18.20 -0.42
C HIS A 203 -7.09 17.16 0.43
N TRP A 204 -5.98 17.55 1.07
CA TRP A 204 -5.17 16.77 1.98
C TRP A 204 -5.95 15.93 2.99
N SER A 205 -7.07 16.43 3.53
CA SER A 205 -7.85 15.70 4.55
C SER A 205 -8.44 14.36 4.08
N CYS A 206 -8.41 14.09 2.78
CA CYS A 206 -8.84 12.85 2.15
C CYS A 206 -7.67 11.89 1.83
N SER A 207 -6.42 12.33 1.96
CA SER A 207 -5.23 11.61 1.51
C SER A 207 -4.79 10.48 2.47
N PRO A 208 -4.01 9.49 1.97
CA PRO A 208 -3.26 8.56 2.81
C PRO A 208 -2.41 9.24 3.88
N ALA A 209 -1.76 10.34 3.52
CA ALA A 209 -0.87 11.06 4.41
C ALA A 209 -1.63 11.70 5.61
N TYR A 210 -2.89 12.11 5.42
CA TYR A 210 -3.75 12.49 6.54
C TYR A 210 -4.13 11.30 7.44
N THR A 211 -4.24 10.08 6.89
CA THR A 211 -4.36 8.86 7.72
C THR A 211 -3.12 8.68 8.60
N MET A 212 -1.91 8.87 8.05
CA MET A 212 -0.65 8.76 8.81
C MET A 212 -0.59 9.76 9.97
N LYS A 213 -1.00 11.01 9.73
CA LYS A 213 -1.15 12.02 10.79
C LYS A 213 -2.06 11.50 11.91
N LYS A 214 -3.24 10.99 11.55
CA LYS A 214 -4.22 10.52 12.54
C LYS A 214 -3.76 9.30 13.32
N ARG A 215 -3.04 8.35 12.70
CA ARG A 215 -2.59 7.13 13.38
C ARG A 215 -1.46 7.42 14.35
N ALA A 216 -0.55 8.34 14.01
CA ALA A 216 0.47 8.76 14.95
C ALA A 216 -0.12 9.38 16.22
N ALA A 217 -1.10 10.28 16.08
CA ALA A 217 -1.82 10.85 17.22
C ALA A 217 -2.53 9.79 18.09
N ASP A 218 -3.10 8.75 17.47
CA ASP A 218 -3.77 7.66 18.17
C ASP A 218 -2.80 6.76 18.96
N TYR A 219 -1.52 6.70 18.58
CA TYR A 219 -0.51 5.79 19.14
C TYR A 219 0.61 6.48 19.91
N GLY A 220 0.56 7.81 20.01
CA GLY A 220 1.60 8.60 20.66
C GLY A 220 2.94 8.61 19.93
N THR A 221 2.94 8.38 18.61
CA THR A 221 4.17 8.34 17.77
C THR A 221 4.41 9.68 17.08
N GLU A 222 4.28 10.76 17.87
CA GLU A 222 4.49 12.14 17.43
C GLU A 222 5.67 12.79 18.16
N THR A 223 6.45 13.58 17.43
CA THR A 223 7.45 14.49 18.00
C THR A 223 6.92 15.91 17.92
N ASN A 224 6.72 16.56 19.07
CA ASN A 224 6.16 17.92 19.15
C ASN A 224 4.80 18.09 18.43
N GLY A 225 3.95 17.05 18.45
CA GLY A 225 2.64 17.05 17.80
C GLY A 225 2.69 16.84 16.28
N VAL A 226 3.82 16.38 15.74
CA VAL A 226 4.00 16.02 14.33
C VAL A 226 4.23 14.52 14.23
N SER A 227 3.49 13.86 13.33
CA SER A 227 3.61 12.43 13.06
C SER A 227 5.02 12.06 12.58
N ASN A 228 5.69 11.15 13.30
CA ASN A 228 7.05 10.71 12.95
C ASN A 228 7.07 9.99 11.60
N ALA A 229 6.13 9.06 11.38
CA ALA A 229 6.04 8.28 10.15
C ALA A 229 5.68 9.16 8.93
N LEU A 230 4.81 10.16 9.11
CA LEU A 230 4.47 11.09 8.04
C LEU A 230 5.67 11.97 7.68
N ALA A 231 6.29 12.62 8.67
CA ALA A 231 7.43 13.50 8.44
C ALA A 231 8.60 12.75 7.76
N ALA A 232 8.86 11.50 8.17
CA ALA A 232 9.86 10.66 7.53
C ALA A 232 9.50 10.31 6.07
N SER A 233 8.21 10.12 5.76
CA SER A 233 7.77 9.83 4.40
C SER A 233 7.81 11.08 3.51
N GLU A 234 7.42 12.24 4.03
CA GLU A 234 7.51 13.51 3.31
C GLU A 234 8.97 13.83 2.96
N GLN A 235 9.88 13.67 3.93
CA GLN A 235 11.31 13.85 3.68
C GLN A 235 11.84 12.82 2.68
N ALA A 236 11.45 11.55 2.79
CA ALA A 236 11.86 10.52 1.84
C ALA A 236 11.37 10.81 0.42
N MET A 237 10.17 11.37 0.24
CA MET A 237 9.67 11.79 -1.06
C MET A 237 10.50 12.95 -1.64
N VAL A 238 10.88 13.95 -0.84
CA VAL A 238 11.76 15.04 -1.29
C VAL A 238 13.15 14.52 -1.66
N ASP A 239 13.75 13.70 -0.80
CA ASP A 239 15.09 13.14 -1.01
C ASP A 239 15.12 12.18 -2.21
N GLY A 240 14.06 11.38 -2.38
CA GLY A 240 13.90 10.46 -3.49
C GLY A 240 13.83 11.18 -4.84
N LEU A 241 13.08 12.28 -4.94
CA LEU A 241 13.05 13.09 -6.16
C LEU A 241 14.43 13.62 -6.52
N ALA A 242 15.13 14.20 -5.53
CA ALA A 242 16.48 14.70 -5.72
C ALA A 242 17.47 13.60 -6.13
N ALA A 243 17.36 12.41 -5.53
CA ALA A 243 18.17 11.25 -5.86
C ALA A 243 17.90 10.75 -7.29
N LEU A 244 16.63 10.71 -7.73
CA LEU A 244 16.27 10.34 -9.10
C LEU A 244 16.86 11.30 -10.14
N GLN A 245 16.78 12.61 -9.88
CA GLN A 245 17.38 13.63 -10.74
C GLN A 245 18.91 13.55 -10.78
N ALA A 246 19.53 13.14 -9.67
CA ALA A 246 20.97 12.93 -9.58
C ALA A 246 21.43 11.56 -10.14
N GLY A 247 20.51 10.65 -10.45
CA GLY A 247 20.82 9.26 -10.79
C GLY A 247 21.42 8.47 -9.63
N ASP A 248 21.14 8.87 -8.38
CA ASP A 248 21.64 8.21 -7.17
C ASP A 248 20.74 7.03 -6.78
N LYS A 249 21.16 5.83 -7.19
CA LYS A 249 20.44 4.59 -6.90
C LYS A 249 20.25 4.31 -5.42
N ALA A 250 21.29 4.48 -4.62
CA ALA A 250 21.18 4.21 -3.19
C ALA A 250 20.19 5.18 -2.53
N GLY A 251 20.17 6.44 -2.99
CA GLY A 251 19.24 7.46 -2.51
C GLY A 251 17.77 7.14 -2.80
N TYR A 252 17.42 6.84 -4.06
CA TYR A 252 16.00 6.58 -4.38
C TYR A 252 15.51 5.21 -3.89
N ASP A 253 16.39 4.20 -3.79
CA ASP A 253 16.04 2.91 -3.19
C ASP A 253 15.72 3.11 -1.69
N ALA A 254 16.58 3.81 -0.95
CA ALA A 254 16.37 4.10 0.48
C ALA A 254 15.14 4.97 0.74
N ALA A 255 14.85 5.94 -0.13
CA ALA A 255 13.63 6.74 -0.08
C ALA A 255 12.38 5.85 -0.22
N THR A 256 12.38 4.96 -1.22
CA THR A 256 11.25 4.03 -1.47
C THR A 256 11.04 3.10 -0.27
N GLU A 257 12.10 2.50 0.25
CA GLU A 257 12.05 1.64 1.44
C GLU A 257 11.48 2.37 2.66
N THR A 258 11.87 3.63 2.86
CA THR A 258 11.38 4.47 3.96
C THR A 258 9.87 4.72 3.85
N VAL A 259 9.38 5.05 2.65
CA VAL A 259 7.94 5.25 2.42
C VAL A 259 7.15 3.97 2.68
N ILE A 260 7.62 2.82 2.17
CA ILE A 260 6.97 1.51 2.42
C ILE A 260 6.96 1.17 3.91
N LYS A 261 8.09 1.33 4.61
CA LYS A 261 8.17 1.09 6.07
C LYS A 261 7.12 1.91 6.83
N ASN A 262 6.97 3.18 6.50
CA ASN A 262 6.04 4.08 7.17
C ASN A 262 4.56 3.80 6.83
N ILE A 263 4.29 3.30 5.62
CA ILE A 263 2.98 2.74 5.25
C ILE A 263 2.66 1.54 6.16
N ILE A 264 3.59 0.59 6.32
CA ILE A 264 3.38 -0.58 7.19
C ILE A 264 3.15 -0.17 8.65
N ILE A 265 3.90 0.80 9.18
CA ILE A 265 3.68 1.36 10.53
C ILE A 265 2.24 1.89 10.65
N THR A 266 1.85 2.76 9.74
CA THR A 266 0.55 3.45 9.78
C THR A 266 -0.61 2.46 9.71
N TYR A 267 -0.56 1.51 8.78
CA TYR A 267 -1.67 0.58 8.58
C TYR A 267 -1.67 -0.55 9.62
N SER A 268 -0.53 -0.85 10.26
CA SER A 268 -0.49 -1.67 11.48
C SER A 268 -1.22 -0.98 12.62
N GLN A 269 -0.89 0.29 12.91
CA GLN A 269 -1.59 1.10 13.90
C GLN A 269 -3.09 1.19 13.61
N ALA A 270 -3.46 1.41 12.34
CA ALA A 270 -4.86 1.48 11.94
C ALA A 270 -5.61 0.17 12.20
N THR A 271 -5.03 -0.96 11.77
CA THR A 271 -5.66 -2.28 11.91
C THR A 271 -5.79 -2.66 13.38
N LEU A 272 -4.71 -2.52 14.17
CA LEU A 272 -4.70 -2.74 15.62
C LEU A 272 -5.78 -1.92 16.34
N LYS A 273 -5.90 -0.63 16.01
CA LYS A 273 -6.90 0.24 16.63
C LYS A 273 -8.30 -0.32 16.41
N TYR A 274 -8.62 -0.67 15.17
CA TYR A 274 -9.99 -1.03 14.84
C TYR A 274 -10.36 -2.44 15.28
N THR A 275 -9.42 -3.39 15.32
CA THR A 275 -9.65 -4.70 15.96
C THR A 275 -9.85 -4.57 17.47
N MET A 276 -9.15 -3.64 18.13
CA MET A 276 -9.33 -3.37 19.55
C MET A 276 -10.69 -2.73 19.86
N LYS A 277 -11.25 -1.94 18.95
CA LYS A 277 -12.55 -1.26 19.14
C LYS A 277 -13.77 -2.14 18.83
N MET A 278 -13.58 -3.36 18.32
CA MET A 278 -14.67 -4.27 17.95
C MET A 278 -15.48 -4.80 19.15
N ASP A 279 -15.08 -4.51 20.39
CA ASP A 279 -15.87 -4.74 21.61
C ASP A 279 -17.09 -3.82 21.75
N SER A 280 -17.18 -2.78 20.93
CA SER A 280 -18.31 -1.84 20.95
C SER A 280 -19.65 -2.50 20.57
N ASN A 281 -20.61 -2.49 21.49
CA ASN A 281 -21.97 -3.02 21.28
C ASN A 281 -22.75 -2.31 20.15
N GLU A 282 -22.39 -1.09 19.78
CA GLU A 282 -23.12 -0.30 18.78
C GLU A 282 -22.33 -0.11 17.47
N SER A 283 -21.01 -0.19 17.53
CA SER A 283 -20.13 0.14 16.40
C SER A 283 -19.21 -0.99 15.96
N ALA A 284 -19.32 -2.21 16.52
CA ALA A 284 -18.44 -3.33 16.16
C ALA A 284 -18.38 -3.58 14.64
N ALA A 285 -19.53 -3.66 13.96
CA ALA A 285 -19.58 -3.85 12.51
C ALA A 285 -18.88 -2.71 11.73
N LYS A 286 -19.04 -1.47 12.18
CA LYS A 286 -18.34 -0.31 11.61
C LYS A 286 -16.83 -0.45 11.79
N TYR A 287 -16.37 -0.79 13.00
CA TYR A 287 -14.95 -0.94 13.29
C TYR A 287 -14.33 -2.13 12.59
N GLN A 288 -15.05 -3.24 12.44
CA GLN A 288 -14.62 -4.37 11.61
C GLN A 288 -14.42 -3.94 10.15
N ALA A 289 -15.33 -3.14 9.59
CA ALA A 289 -15.20 -2.60 8.23
C ALA A 289 -14.02 -1.64 8.07
N GLU A 290 -13.77 -0.76 9.05
CA GLU A 290 -12.58 0.10 9.06
C GLU A 290 -11.30 -0.76 9.15
N GLY A 291 -11.25 -1.71 10.09
CA GLY A 291 -10.11 -2.62 10.26
C GLY A 291 -9.83 -3.44 9.00
N TYR A 292 -10.86 -4.00 8.37
CA TYR A 292 -10.77 -4.72 7.10
C TYR A 292 -10.10 -3.86 6.03
N ALA A 293 -10.57 -2.64 5.81
CA ALA A 293 -10.03 -1.78 4.76
C ALA A 293 -8.57 -1.36 5.02
N PHE A 294 -8.19 -1.13 6.29
CA PHE A 294 -6.81 -0.83 6.65
C PHE A 294 -5.89 -2.05 6.53
N TRP A 295 -6.37 -3.23 6.91
CA TRP A 295 -5.63 -4.48 6.68
C TRP A 295 -5.39 -4.72 5.19
N LYS A 296 -6.45 -4.64 4.36
CA LYS A 296 -6.35 -4.77 2.90
C LYS A 296 -5.38 -3.78 2.26
N THR A 297 -5.14 -2.63 2.91
CA THR A 297 -4.14 -1.65 2.46
C THR A 297 -2.71 -2.17 2.60
N MET A 298 -2.38 -3.00 3.59
CA MET A 298 -1.00 -3.51 3.77
C MET A 298 -0.84 -5.01 3.52
N GLU A 299 -1.94 -5.75 3.36
CA GLU A 299 -1.94 -7.21 3.33
C GLU A 299 -0.97 -7.82 2.30
N ALA A 300 -0.94 -7.32 1.06
CA ALA A 300 -0.05 -7.85 0.02
C ALA A 300 1.46 -7.66 0.33
N TYR A 301 1.79 -6.83 1.32
CA TYR A 301 3.14 -6.56 1.79
C TYR A 301 3.40 -7.17 3.17
N ALA A 302 2.35 -7.44 3.95
CA ALA A 302 2.45 -8.02 5.28
C ALA A 302 2.36 -9.56 5.25
N ALA A 303 1.41 -10.11 4.49
CA ALA A 303 1.06 -11.53 4.54
C ALA A 303 2.23 -12.50 4.27
N PRO A 304 3.13 -12.25 3.29
CA PRO A 304 4.30 -13.12 3.06
C PRO A 304 5.30 -13.17 4.23
N HIS A 305 5.11 -12.36 5.27
CA HIS A 305 5.96 -12.32 6.46
C HIS A 305 5.20 -12.79 7.70
N THR A 306 4.16 -13.62 7.50
CA THR A 306 3.31 -14.16 8.55
C THR A 306 3.22 -15.68 8.55
N ASP A 307 4.24 -16.35 8.00
CA ASP A 307 4.31 -17.81 8.00
C ASP A 307 4.62 -18.35 9.39
N GLY A 308 4.22 -19.61 9.61
CA GLY A 308 4.47 -20.30 10.85
C GLY A 308 4.57 -21.81 10.70
N CYS A 309 5.04 -22.44 11.77
CA CYS A 309 5.09 -23.89 11.88
C CYS A 309 4.07 -24.33 12.92
N TYR A 310 3.12 -25.17 12.53
CA TYR A 310 2.21 -25.80 13.47
C TYR A 310 2.89 -26.99 14.17
N ASN A 311 2.74 -27.06 15.48
CA ASN A 311 3.24 -28.15 16.30
C ASN A 311 2.11 -29.15 16.60
N ILE A 312 2.29 -30.40 16.21
CA ILE A 312 1.24 -31.44 16.39
C ILE A 312 1.06 -31.92 17.83
N GLN A 313 2.06 -31.70 18.70
CA GLN A 313 2.02 -32.18 20.08
C GLN A 313 1.32 -31.19 21.01
N VAL A 314 1.59 -29.89 20.81
CA VAL A 314 0.99 -28.82 21.63
C VAL A 314 -0.18 -28.11 20.94
N HIS A 315 -0.45 -28.42 19.67
CA HIS A 315 -1.55 -27.84 18.87
C HIS A 315 -1.48 -26.31 18.77
N LYS A 316 -0.28 -25.76 18.61
CA LYS A 316 -0.03 -24.32 18.46
C LYS A 316 0.78 -24.01 17.23
N VAL A 317 0.64 -22.79 16.71
CA VAL A 317 1.46 -22.29 15.60
C VAL A 317 2.53 -21.37 16.17
N PHE A 318 3.79 -21.68 15.87
CA PHE A 318 4.90 -20.79 16.14
C PHE A 318 5.14 -19.89 14.92
N MET A 319 4.90 -18.59 15.08
CA MET A 319 5.07 -17.60 14.03
C MET A 319 6.55 -17.31 13.78
N MET A 320 6.98 -17.48 12.52
CA MET A 320 8.39 -17.43 12.15
C MET A 320 8.72 -16.32 11.15
N GLY A 321 7.74 -15.85 10.39
CA GLY A 321 7.89 -14.70 9.49
C GLY A 321 7.94 -15.13 8.03
N ASP A 322 9.02 -14.80 7.33
CA ASP A 322 9.27 -15.22 5.96
C ASP A 322 10.15 -16.48 6.00
N ILE A 323 9.54 -17.65 5.88
CA ILE A 323 10.24 -18.93 5.96
C ILE A 323 9.72 -19.92 4.92
N ASP A 324 10.59 -20.80 4.44
CA ASP A 324 10.13 -21.97 3.67
C ASP A 324 9.67 -23.11 4.59
N ALA A 325 8.91 -24.06 4.02
CA ALA A 325 8.42 -25.21 4.76
C ALA A 325 9.54 -26.06 5.40
N SER A 326 10.74 -26.11 4.79
CA SER A 326 11.85 -26.90 5.33
C SER A 326 12.40 -26.33 6.64
N THR A 327 12.19 -25.04 6.89
CA THR A 327 12.51 -24.38 8.14
C THR A 327 11.77 -25.01 9.33
N CYS A 328 10.58 -25.58 9.13
CA CYS A 328 9.86 -26.28 10.20
C CYS A 328 10.51 -27.60 10.63
N ASP A 329 11.35 -28.23 9.79
CA ASP A 329 12.12 -29.43 10.19
C ASP A 329 13.39 -29.06 11.00
N ALA A 330 13.75 -27.78 11.05
CA ALA A 330 15.02 -27.32 11.61
C ALA A 330 14.98 -27.13 13.14
N PHE A 331 13.86 -27.44 13.80
CA PHE A 331 13.75 -27.44 15.25
C PHE A 331 14.52 -28.61 15.86
N MET A 332 15.28 -28.33 16.91
CA MET A 332 16.04 -29.33 17.66
C MET A 332 15.94 -29.08 19.16
N TRP A 333 15.87 -30.15 19.94
CA TRP A 333 15.98 -30.07 21.39
C TRP A 333 17.47 -29.99 21.79
N THR A 334 17.91 -28.84 22.28
CA THR A 334 19.34 -28.58 22.53
C THR A 334 19.58 -27.62 23.70
N GLN A 335 20.84 -27.51 24.14
CA GLN A 335 21.30 -26.54 25.14
C GLN A 335 22.14 -25.45 24.48
N HIS A 336 22.04 -24.20 24.96
CA HIS A 336 22.87 -23.11 24.44
C HIS A 336 24.35 -23.36 24.78
N GLN A 337 25.18 -23.64 23.77
CA GLN A 337 26.61 -23.95 23.94
C GLN A 337 26.89 -25.10 24.94
N GLY A 338 25.96 -26.05 25.08
CA GLY A 338 26.08 -27.16 26.03
C GLY A 338 25.96 -26.74 27.51
N GLN A 339 25.42 -25.55 27.77
CA GLN A 339 25.13 -25.04 29.12
C GLN A 339 23.68 -24.59 29.24
N GLY A 340 23.14 -24.64 30.47
CA GLY A 340 21.78 -24.19 30.78
C GLY A 340 20.70 -25.23 30.50
N ASP A 341 19.45 -24.75 30.49
CA ASP A 341 18.27 -25.58 30.25
C ASP A 341 18.17 -25.96 28.77
N PHE A 342 17.59 -27.14 28.52
CA PHE A 342 17.25 -27.52 27.15
C PHE A 342 16.12 -26.64 26.61
N MET A 343 16.16 -26.40 25.31
CA MET A 343 15.21 -25.59 24.58
C MET A 343 14.96 -26.18 23.19
N CYS A 344 13.78 -25.90 22.65
CA CYS A 344 13.46 -26.23 21.26
C CYS A 344 13.89 -25.08 20.36
N TYR A 345 15.01 -25.27 19.69
CA TYR A 345 15.70 -24.24 18.93
C TYR A 345 15.63 -24.51 17.43
N ASN A 346 15.22 -23.51 16.65
CA ASN A 346 15.28 -23.59 15.20
C ASN A 346 16.66 -23.21 14.69
N THR A 347 17.34 -24.14 14.01
CA THR A 347 18.72 -23.93 13.55
C THR A 347 18.86 -23.03 12.34
N VAL A 348 17.77 -22.75 11.61
CA VAL A 348 17.75 -21.86 10.44
C VAL A 348 17.45 -20.42 10.87
N THR A 349 16.39 -20.20 11.65
CA THR A 349 15.99 -18.83 12.07
C THR A 349 16.63 -18.39 13.38
N HIS A 350 17.29 -19.30 14.09
CA HIS A 350 17.86 -19.08 15.42
C HIS A 350 16.82 -18.68 16.48
N GLN A 351 15.55 -18.99 16.26
CA GLN A 351 14.45 -18.73 17.20
C GLN A 351 14.27 -19.91 18.18
N VAL A 352 13.78 -19.61 19.37
CA VAL A 352 13.43 -20.61 20.39
C VAL A 352 11.91 -20.68 20.50
N SER A 353 11.33 -21.88 20.35
CA SER A 353 9.91 -22.10 20.56
C SER A 353 9.59 -22.01 22.06
N THR A 354 8.71 -21.08 22.43
CA THR A 354 8.25 -20.85 23.81
C THR A 354 7.05 -21.71 24.19
N ASP A 355 6.45 -22.40 23.22
CA ASP A 355 5.23 -23.20 23.38
C ASP A 355 5.47 -24.66 23.76
N VAL A 356 6.74 -25.08 23.86
CA VAL A 356 7.14 -26.46 24.09
C VAL A 356 8.09 -26.54 25.29
N SER A 357 8.05 -27.67 25.99
CA SER A 357 8.69 -27.87 27.29
C SER A 357 9.58 -29.12 27.36
N ASN A 358 9.54 -29.98 26.35
CA ASN A 358 10.31 -31.21 26.29
C ASN A 358 10.64 -31.62 24.85
N GLU A 359 11.50 -32.62 24.70
CA GLU A 359 11.97 -33.14 23.41
C GLU A 359 10.83 -33.64 22.52
N THR A 360 9.90 -34.42 23.08
CA THR A 360 8.76 -34.95 22.32
C THR A 360 7.90 -33.84 21.74
N GLU A 361 7.64 -32.77 22.50
CA GLU A 361 6.94 -31.59 21.99
C GLU A 361 7.75 -30.85 20.93
N CYS A 362 9.08 -30.76 21.08
CA CYS A 362 9.95 -30.14 20.06
C CYS A 362 9.93 -30.89 18.72
N ASP A 363 9.93 -32.22 18.78
CA ASP A 363 9.80 -33.12 17.62
C ASP A 363 8.42 -33.03 16.93
N GLY A 364 7.49 -32.26 17.50
CA GLY A 364 6.18 -32.00 16.94
C GLY A 364 6.16 -31.01 15.76
N TYR A 365 7.26 -30.33 15.47
CA TYR A 365 7.40 -29.49 14.28
C TYR A 365 7.87 -30.29 13.06
N SER A 366 7.32 -30.00 11.88
CA SER A 366 7.76 -30.60 10.63
C SER A 366 7.35 -29.74 9.43
N ASN A 367 7.98 -29.94 8.28
CA ASN A 367 7.59 -29.29 7.02
C ASN A 367 6.13 -29.59 6.62
N ALA A 368 5.59 -30.75 7.03
CA ALA A 368 4.23 -31.16 6.72
C ALA A 368 3.19 -30.33 7.48
N THR A 369 3.63 -29.55 8.47
CA THR A 369 2.81 -28.67 9.29
C THR A 369 3.18 -27.20 9.12
N PHE A 370 3.86 -26.87 8.02
CA PHE A 370 4.02 -25.50 7.56
C PHE A 370 2.65 -24.84 7.31
N MET A 371 2.51 -23.61 7.76
CA MET A 371 1.32 -22.78 7.60
C MET A 371 1.73 -21.50 6.87
N ASP A 372 1.41 -21.46 5.58
CA ASP A 372 1.62 -20.30 4.71
C ASP A 372 0.72 -19.15 5.17
N MET A 373 1.28 -17.95 5.35
CA MET A 373 0.58 -16.71 5.69
C MET A 373 -0.41 -16.83 6.88
N TYR A 374 -0.11 -17.68 7.86
CA TYR A 374 -1.02 -17.99 8.97
C TYR A 374 -1.50 -16.73 9.72
N GLY A 375 -0.61 -15.77 9.97
CA GLY A 375 -0.99 -14.53 10.67
C GLY A 375 -1.97 -13.69 9.86
N ALA A 376 -1.76 -13.57 8.55
CA ALA A 376 -2.69 -12.91 7.64
C ALA A 376 -4.06 -13.59 7.62
N ASP A 377 -4.10 -14.93 7.55
CA ASP A 377 -5.34 -15.70 7.62
C ASP A 377 -6.11 -15.43 8.93
N LYS A 378 -5.41 -15.33 10.06
CA LYS A 378 -6.05 -15.00 11.35
C LYS A 378 -6.61 -13.59 11.39
N ILE A 379 -5.89 -12.62 10.83
CA ILE A 379 -6.39 -11.25 10.72
C ILE A 379 -7.62 -11.21 9.80
N ASN A 380 -7.60 -11.93 8.68
CA ASN A 380 -8.73 -12.06 7.75
C ASN A 380 -9.95 -12.72 8.42
N GLU A 381 -9.75 -13.77 9.23
CA GLU A 381 -10.82 -14.39 10.03
C GLU A 381 -11.48 -13.39 11.00
N ILE A 382 -10.68 -12.56 11.68
CA ILE A 382 -11.17 -11.54 12.62
C ILE A 382 -11.95 -10.43 11.88
N LEU A 383 -11.43 -10.00 10.73
CA LEU A 383 -11.97 -8.89 9.95
C LEU A 383 -12.97 -9.33 8.88
N ASN A 384 -13.42 -10.58 8.90
CA ASN A 384 -14.42 -11.09 7.98
C ASN A 384 -15.76 -10.38 8.19
N LEU A 385 -16.14 -9.50 7.25
CA LEU A 385 -17.36 -8.69 7.31
C LEU A 385 -18.65 -9.51 7.33
N LYS A 386 -18.59 -10.79 6.92
CA LYS A 386 -19.73 -11.72 6.97
C LYS A 386 -19.85 -12.45 8.31
N ASP A 387 -18.86 -12.34 9.19
CA ASP A 387 -18.83 -13.01 10.48
C ASP A 387 -19.11 -12.04 11.64
N ALA A 388 -20.40 -11.89 11.96
CA ALA A 388 -20.84 -11.10 13.11
C ALA A 388 -20.47 -11.73 14.47
N SER A 389 -20.02 -12.99 14.51
CA SER A 389 -19.60 -13.62 15.78
C SER A 389 -18.32 -13.00 16.36
N LYS A 390 -17.60 -12.23 15.56
CA LYS A 390 -16.43 -11.44 15.99
C LYS A 390 -16.81 -10.16 16.73
N HIS A 391 -18.08 -9.75 16.72
CA HIS A 391 -18.50 -8.50 17.35
C HIS A 391 -18.57 -8.63 18.88
N GLY A 392 -18.33 -7.54 19.61
CA GLY A 392 -18.37 -7.54 21.07
C GLY A 392 -17.10 -8.09 21.72
N THR A 393 -16.02 -8.28 20.96
CA THR A 393 -14.70 -8.68 21.47
C THR A 393 -13.61 -7.80 20.84
N SER A 394 -12.69 -7.32 21.68
CA SER A 394 -11.43 -6.71 21.22
C SER A 394 -10.44 -7.80 20.82
N TYR A 395 -9.73 -7.59 19.72
CA TYR A 395 -8.68 -8.50 19.29
C TYR A 395 -7.33 -7.80 19.27
N ASP A 396 -6.38 -8.36 20.02
CA ASP A 396 -4.97 -8.05 19.87
C ASP A 396 -4.40 -8.88 18.73
N ILE A 397 -4.07 -8.21 17.63
CA ILE A 397 -3.45 -8.82 16.45
C ILE A 397 -1.94 -8.56 16.38
N ALA A 398 -1.35 -7.89 17.39
CA ALA A 398 0.09 -7.61 17.39
C ALA A 398 0.94 -8.88 17.21
N PRO A 399 0.61 -10.04 17.84
CA PRO A 399 1.38 -11.27 17.62
C PRO A 399 1.40 -11.75 16.16
N HIS A 400 0.40 -11.38 15.35
CA HIS A 400 0.36 -11.70 13.92
C HIS A 400 1.18 -10.73 13.06
N LEU A 401 1.52 -9.56 13.59
CA LEU A 401 2.26 -8.51 12.88
C LEU A 401 3.72 -8.37 13.34
N GLU A 402 4.11 -8.93 14.48
CA GLU A 402 5.49 -8.82 15.00
C GLU A 402 6.56 -9.25 13.99
N ARG A 403 6.30 -10.31 13.22
CA ARG A 403 7.23 -10.79 12.18
C ARG A 403 7.26 -9.89 10.95
N VAL A 404 6.13 -9.27 10.60
CA VAL A 404 6.05 -8.22 9.58
C VAL A 404 6.90 -7.02 10.02
N TRP A 405 6.76 -6.58 11.26
CA TRP A 405 7.54 -5.47 11.80
C TRP A 405 9.03 -5.77 11.78
N ALA A 406 9.43 -6.98 12.20
CA ALA A 406 10.82 -7.40 12.14
C ALA A 406 11.39 -7.39 10.71
N HIS A 407 10.61 -7.82 9.70
CA HIS A 407 11.01 -7.79 8.30
C HIS A 407 11.36 -6.36 7.84
N TYR A 408 10.51 -5.40 8.17
CA TYR A 408 10.70 -3.99 7.80
C TYR A 408 11.60 -3.19 8.77
N GLY A 409 12.24 -3.87 9.74
CA GLY A 409 13.04 -3.19 10.77
C GLY A 409 12.24 -2.17 11.58
N ILE A 410 10.95 -2.43 11.78
CA ILE A 410 10.02 -1.65 12.60
C ILE A 410 10.10 -2.16 14.03
N THR A 411 10.22 -1.24 14.98
CA THR A 411 10.30 -1.53 16.41
C THR A 411 8.96 -1.27 17.11
N ALA A 412 8.83 -1.72 18.36
CA ALA A 412 7.67 -1.38 19.18
C ALA A 412 7.55 0.14 19.43
N GLU A 413 8.67 0.89 19.43
CA GLU A 413 8.65 2.36 19.56
C GLU A 413 8.07 3.01 18.30
N ASP A 414 8.40 2.49 17.11
CA ASP A 414 7.84 2.96 15.84
C ASP A 414 6.31 2.76 15.77
N ILE A 415 5.82 1.63 16.31
CA ILE A 415 4.37 1.34 16.38
C ILE A 415 3.68 2.16 17.47
N GLY A 416 4.31 2.30 18.63
CA GLY A 416 3.75 2.97 19.80
C GLY A 416 2.64 2.16 20.49
N THR A 417 1.90 2.84 21.36
CA THR A 417 0.81 2.24 22.15
C THR A 417 -0.46 3.03 21.91
N TYR A 418 -1.55 2.34 21.61
CA TYR A 418 -2.86 2.97 21.44
C TYR A 418 -3.28 3.72 22.73
N GLN A 419 -3.57 5.02 22.62
CA GLN A 419 -3.81 5.96 23.73
C GLN A 419 -5.28 6.09 24.14
#